data_AF-L7WHE3-F1
#
_entry.id   AF-L7WHE3-F1
#
_cell.length_a   1.000
_cell.length_b   1.000
_cell.length_c   1.000
_cell.angle_alpha   90.00
_cell.angle_beta   90.00
_cell.angle_gamma   90.00
#
_symmetry.space_group_name_H-M   'P 1'
#
loop_
_entity.id
_entity.type
_entity.pdbx_description
1 polymer ?
#
loop_
_entity_poly.entity_id
_entity_poly.type
_entity_poly.pdbx_seq_one_letter_code
_entity_poly.pdbx_strand_id
1 'polypeptide(L)'
;MKTILFSILSLLLISNSSSDNITERFQTRTGTVAFKASVGTFEPIEAVNKSTTIVLDVNSGNIAALALVNGFRFPVALMQEHFNENYLESDEFPKAVIKGKLSGFKATAITQNFSKTYILDGTLKLHGVTQIISIPVNVNRTGKSIIISSNFIIRPQDYNIVIPKIVSDKIADEVLVNVNAELFKDY
;
A
#
# COMPACT_ATOMS: atom_id res chain seq x y z
N MET A 1 59.29 -35.89 -32.16
CA MET A 1 58.52 -36.01 -30.90
C MET A 1 57.69 -34.76 -30.72
N LYS A 2 56.36 -34.92 -30.54
CA LYS A 2 55.42 -34.03 -29.79
C LYS A 2 55.41 -32.55 -30.24
N THR A 3 54.33 -31.97 -30.77
CA THR A 3 52.88 -32.07 -30.48
C THR A 3 52.19 -31.22 -31.58
N ILE A 4 51.22 -31.69 -32.37
CA ILE A 4 49.79 -31.90 -32.01
C ILE A 4 49.22 -30.58 -31.43
N LEU A 5 48.25 -29.85 -31.98
CA LEU A 5 47.17 -30.17 -32.91
C LEU A 5 46.60 -28.83 -33.42
N PHE A 6 46.36 -28.71 -34.72
CA PHE A 6 45.39 -27.76 -35.30
C PHE A 6 43.98 -28.27 -34.97
N SER A 7 43.04 -27.37 -34.71
CA SER A 7 41.57 -27.57 -34.77
C SER A 7 40.83 -27.96 -33.46
N ILE A 8 39.70 -27.26 -33.26
CA ILE A 8 38.56 -27.54 -32.38
C ILE A 8 38.78 -27.25 -30.89
N LEU A 9 38.42 -26.03 -30.47
CA LEU A 9 37.34 -25.76 -29.49
C LEU A 9 37.19 -24.24 -29.29
N SER A 10 36.80 -23.52 -30.35
CA SER A 10 35.54 -22.76 -30.30
C SER A 10 34.63 -23.16 -29.13
N LEU A 11 34.12 -22.14 -28.44
CA LEU A 11 32.95 -22.18 -27.57
C LEU A 11 33.17 -22.70 -26.14
N LEU A 12 33.60 -21.79 -25.26
CA LEU A 12 32.94 -21.64 -23.95
C LEU A 12 33.07 -20.19 -23.45
N LEU A 13 32.59 -19.24 -24.26
CA LEU A 13 31.99 -18.03 -23.71
C LEU A 13 30.70 -18.52 -23.03
N ILE A 14 30.80 -18.93 -21.76
CA ILE A 14 29.64 -19.00 -20.89
C ILE A 14 29.22 -17.56 -20.71
N SER A 15 28.41 -17.06 -21.64
CA SER A 15 27.51 -15.94 -21.39
C SER A 15 26.68 -16.37 -20.20
N ASN A 16 27.11 -15.94 -19.01
CA ASN A 16 26.22 -15.79 -17.89
C ASN A 16 25.19 -14.76 -18.33
N SER A 17 24.16 -15.22 -19.04
CA SER A 17 22.90 -14.52 -19.11
C SER A 17 22.32 -14.58 -17.71
N SER A 18 22.82 -13.71 -16.82
CA SER A 18 22.02 -13.22 -15.73
C SER A 18 20.79 -12.62 -16.41
N SER A 19 19.72 -13.40 -16.46
CA SER A 19 18.40 -12.88 -16.74
C SER A 19 18.14 -11.88 -15.62
N ASP A 20 18.51 -10.63 -15.87
CA ASP A 20 17.97 -9.50 -15.14
C ASP A 20 16.47 -9.61 -15.35
N ASN A 21 15.79 -10.26 -14.42
CA ASN A 21 14.36 -10.13 -14.28
C ASN A 21 14.16 -8.66 -13.89
N ILE A 22 14.10 -7.80 -14.91
CA ILE A 22 13.80 -6.38 -14.76
C ILE A 22 12.53 -6.34 -13.93
N THR A 23 12.69 -5.97 -12.67
CA THR A 23 11.55 -5.88 -11.77
C THR A 23 10.83 -4.62 -12.17
N GLU A 24 9.73 -4.77 -12.89
CA GLU A 24 8.92 -3.63 -13.28
C GLU A 24 8.15 -3.15 -12.05
N ARG A 25 8.66 -2.09 -11.41
CA ARG A 25 8.02 -1.47 -10.26
C ARG A 25 7.32 -0.19 -10.68
N PHE A 26 6.10 -0.04 -10.21
CA PHE A 26 5.34 1.19 -10.28
C PHE A 26 5.23 1.75 -8.88
N GLN A 27 5.45 3.04 -8.72
CA GLN A 27 5.39 3.67 -7.41
C GLN A 27 4.90 5.11 -7.42
N THR A 28 4.51 5.56 -6.25
CA THR A 28 4.25 6.97 -5.95
C THR A 28 4.63 7.28 -4.51
N ARG A 29 4.84 8.56 -4.21
CA ARG A 29 5.00 9.12 -2.85
C ARG A 29 3.86 10.06 -2.47
N THR A 30 2.93 10.30 -3.39
CA THR A 30 1.82 11.24 -3.24
C THR A 30 0.47 10.52 -3.28
N GLY A 31 0.43 9.26 -2.85
CA GLY A 31 -0.82 8.53 -2.66
C GLY A 31 -1.67 9.21 -1.58
N THR A 32 -2.98 9.20 -1.79
CA THR A 32 -3.96 9.75 -0.85
C THR A 32 -4.63 8.62 -0.07
N VAL A 33 -4.61 8.73 1.25
CA VAL A 33 -5.38 7.90 2.19
C VAL A 33 -6.29 8.83 2.97
N ALA A 34 -7.58 8.55 2.97
CA ALA A 34 -8.58 9.26 3.75
C ALA A 34 -9.34 8.28 4.62
N PHE A 35 -9.71 8.68 5.83
CA PHE A 35 -10.61 7.88 6.66
C PHE A 35 -11.75 8.72 7.22
N LYS A 36 -12.85 8.04 7.57
CA LYS A 36 -13.99 8.60 8.29
C LYS A 36 -14.39 7.68 9.43
N ALA A 37 -14.40 8.24 10.63
CA ALA A 37 -14.65 7.55 11.90
C ALA A 37 -15.83 8.17 12.69
N SER A 38 -16.60 9.09 12.11
CA SER A 38 -17.77 9.69 12.77
C SER A 38 -19.04 8.86 12.60
N VAL A 39 -19.85 8.79 13.65
CA VAL A 39 -21.27 8.44 13.56
C VAL A 39 -22.03 9.62 12.91
N GLY A 40 -22.94 9.34 11.97
CA GLY A 40 -23.49 10.34 11.03
C GLY A 40 -24.25 11.54 11.62
N THR A 41 -24.55 11.53 12.93
CA THR A 41 -25.25 12.61 13.65
C THR A 41 -24.31 13.58 14.38
N PHE A 42 -23.00 13.35 14.36
CA PHE A 42 -21.99 14.17 15.05
C PHE A 42 -21.05 14.88 14.07
N GLU A 43 -20.21 15.76 14.60
CA GLU A 43 -19.15 16.41 13.82
C GLU A 43 -18.28 15.33 13.10
N PRO A 44 -18.01 15.50 11.79
CA PRO A 44 -17.21 14.54 11.04
C PRO A 44 -15.80 14.38 11.64
N ILE A 45 -15.44 13.14 11.96
CA ILE A 45 -14.10 12.74 12.38
C ILE A 45 -13.47 12.11 11.16
N GLU A 46 -12.81 12.95 10.37
CA GLU A 46 -12.20 12.57 9.12
C GLU A 46 -10.83 13.23 8.96
N ALA A 47 -9.92 12.52 8.32
CA ALA A 47 -8.60 13.04 8.03
C ALA A 47 -8.06 12.49 6.73
N VAL A 48 -7.12 13.24 6.13
CA VAL A 48 -6.50 12.90 4.87
C VAL A 48 -4.98 12.97 4.98
N ASN A 49 -4.30 11.95 4.47
CA ASN A 49 -2.86 11.94 4.23
C ASN A 49 -2.60 11.88 2.71
N LYS A 50 -1.91 12.89 2.16
CA LYS A 50 -1.59 12.99 0.72
C LYS A 50 -0.16 12.60 0.36
N SER A 51 0.57 12.03 1.32
CA SER A 51 2.00 11.69 1.23
C SER A 51 2.22 10.21 1.53
N THR A 52 1.34 9.35 1.02
CA THR A 52 1.46 7.91 1.16
C THR A 52 2.35 7.35 0.06
N THR A 53 3.36 6.58 0.45
CA THR A 53 4.19 5.83 -0.50
C THR A 53 3.49 4.53 -0.85
N ILE A 54 3.34 4.23 -2.14
CA ILE A 54 2.77 2.97 -2.63
C ILE A 54 3.69 2.42 -3.70
N VAL A 55 4.00 1.13 -3.62
CA VAL A 55 4.84 0.41 -4.57
C VAL A 55 4.10 -0.85 -5.00
N LEU A 56 3.97 -1.05 -6.31
CA LEU A 56 3.45 -2.24 -6.96
C LEU A 56 4.56 -2.87 -7.81
N ASP A 57 4.90 -4.12 -7.52
CA ASP A 57 5.70 -4.96 -8.40
C ASP A 57 4.75 -5.65 -9.39
N VAL A 58 4.79 -5.27 -10.67
CA VAL A 58 3.82 -5.79 -11.64
C VAL A 58 4.13 -7.23 -12.07
N ASN A 59 5.35 -7.71 -11.86
CA ASN A 59 5.72 -9.08 -12.20
C ASN A 59 5.14 -10.07 -11.18
N SER A 60 5.26 -9.73 -9.89
CA SER A 60 4.81 -10.60 -8.81
C SER A 60 3.39 -10.30 -8.33
N GLY A 61 2.87 -9.09 -8.57
CA GLY A 61 1.63 -8.60 -7.97
C GLY A 61 1.78 -8.23 -6.49
N ASN A 62 3.00 -8.19 -5.97
CA ASN A 62 3.27 -7.71 -4.61
C ASN A 62 3.03 -6.21 -4.53
N ILE A 63 2.34 -5.78 -3.48
CA ILE A 63 2.06 -4.37 -3.22
C ILE A 63 2.41 -4.03 -1.77
N ALA A 64 2.97 -2.84 -1.59
CA ALA A 64 3.20 -2.27 -0.27
C ALA A 64 2.76 -0.80 -0.25
N ALA A 65 2.17 -0.38 0.87
CA ALA A 65 1.83 1.01 1.13
C ALA A 65 2.33 1.44 2.51
N LEU A 66 2.78 2.68 2.64
CA LEU A 66 3.22 3.28 3.89
C LEU A 66 2.70 4.70 4.00
N ALA A 67 1.95 4.96 5.06
CA ALA A 67 1.54 6.31 5.46
C ALA A 67 2.20 6.65 6.80
N LEU A 68 2.69 7.89 6.93
CA LEU A 68 3.09 8.44 8.22
C LEU A 68 1.84 8.87 8.99
N VAL A 69 1.71 8.44 10.24
CA VAL A 69 0.52 8.72 11.07
C VAL A 69 0.40 10.21 11.34
N ASN A 70 1.51 10.89 11.69
CA ASN A 70 1.54 12.34 11.85
C ASN A 70 1.31 13.13 10.54
N GLY A 71 1.23 12.44 9.40
CA GLY A 71 0.93 13.01 8.09
C GLY A 71 -0.56 13.20 7.81
N PHE A 72 -1.45 12.64 8.66
CA PHE A 72 -2.89 12.88 8.55
C PHE A 72 -3.23 14.32 8.96
N ARG A 73 -4.10 14.95 8.18
CA ARG A 73 -4.58 16.32 8.40
C ARG A 73 -6.07 16.29 8.67
N PHE A 74 -6.47 16.92 9.76
CA PHE A 74 -7.87 17.08 10.17
C PHE A 74 -8.31 18.53 9.95
N PRO A 75 -9.61 18.78 9.72
CA PRO A 75 -10.15 20.14 9.70
C PRO A 75 -9.98 20.89 11.03
N VAL A 76 -10.02 20.17 12.16
CA VAL A 76 -9.88 20.73 13.52
C VAL A 76 -8.55 20.30 14.12
N ALA A 77 -7.70 21.27 14.48
CA ALA A 77 -6.37 21.01 15.01
C ALA A 77 -6.38 20.16 16.30
N LEU A 78 -7.32 20.43 17.22
CA LEU A 78 -7.42 19.67 18.46
C LEU A 78 -7.79 18.19 18.23
N MET A 79 -8.59 17.88 17.19
CA MET A 79 -8.86 16.48 16.83
C MET A 79 -7.60 15.79 16.30
N GLN A 80 -6.77 16.52 15.54
CA GLN A 80 -5.49 16.00 15.08
C GLN A 80 -4.52 15.74 16.24
N GLU A 81 -4.47 16.63 17.22
CA GLU A 81 -3.65 16.46 18.43
C GLU A 81 -4.08 15.19 19.17
N HIS A 82 -5.37 15.04 19.47
CA HIS A 82 -5.89 13.83 20.12
C HIS A 82 -5.67 12.56 19.29
N PHE A 83 -5.84 12.63 17.97
CA PHE A 83 -5.50 11.52 17.06
C PHE A 83 -4.06 11.05 17.24
N ASN A 84 -3.11 11.97 17.28
CA ASN A 84 -1.70 11.63 17.38
C ASN A 84 -1.30 11.18 18.78
N GLU A 85 -1.78 11.85 19.82
CA GLU A 85 -1.30 11.63 21.19
C GLU A 85 -2.09 10.56 21.94
N ASN A 86 -3.43 10.57 21.83
CA ASN A 86 -4.31 9.75 22.67
C ASN A 86 -4.80 8.47 22.01
N TYR A 87 -4.73 8.39 20.67
CA TYR A 87 -5.31 7.26 19.92
C TYR A 87 -4.26 6.47 19.14
N LEU A 88 -3.44 7.13 18.32
CA LEU A 88 -2.47 6.44 17.46
C LEU A 88 -1.03 6.52 17.97
N GLU A 89 -0.79 7.26 19.06
CA GLU A 89 0.51 7.41 19.73
C GLU A 89 1.65 7.57 18.71
N SER A 90 1.51 8.57 17.83
CA SER A 90 2.26 8.62 16.56
C SER A 90 3.76 8.88 16.71
N ASP A 91 4.20 9.33 17.89
CA ASP A 91 5.62 9.40 18.24
C ASP A 91 6.22 8.00 18.48
N GLU A 92 5.44 7.06 19.04
CA GLU A 92 5.83 5.66 19.25
C GLU A 92 5.56 4.79 18.01
N PHE A 93 4.39 4.98 17.38
CA PHE A 93 3.95 4.22 16.21
C PHE A 93 3.78 5.12 14.97
N PRO A 94 4.88 5.64 14.39
CA PRO A 94 4.81 6.69 13.36
C PRO A 94 4.28 6.23 12.00
N LYS A 95 4.07 4.94 11.79
CA LYS A 95 3.82 4.34 10.47
C LYS A 95 2.61 3.42 10.48
N ALA A 96 1.73 3.61 9.51
CA ALA A 96 0.76 2.61 9.06
C ALA A 96 1.29 1.93 7.80
N VAL A 97 1.37 0.61 7.77
CA VAL A 97 2.01 -0.15 6.69
C VAL A 97 1.12 -1.29 6.22
N ILE A 98 0.82 -1.32 4.92
CA ILE A 98 0.22 -2.47 4.24
C ILE A 98 1.30 -3.21 3.46
N LYS A 99 1.31 -4.53 3.53
CA LYS A 99 2.09 -5.41 2.66
C LYS A 99 1.25 -6.62 2.26
N GLY A 100 1.25 -6.97 0.99
CA GLY A 100 0.55 -8.17 0.52
C GLY A 100 0.73 -8.42 -0.96
N LYS A 101 -0.14 -9.26 -1.50
CA LYS A 101 -0.15 -9.66 -2.90
C LYS A 101 -1.56 -9.60 -3.48
N LEU A 102 -1.65 -9.11 -4.71
CA LEU A 102 -2.90 -9.13 -5.48
C LEU A 102 -3.19 -10.54 -6.00
N SER A 103 -4.21 -11.18 -5.46
CA SER A 103 -4.60 -12.54 -5.81
C SER A 103 -5.07 -12.64 -7.27
N GLY A 104 -4.47 -13.57 -8.02
CA GLY A 104 -4.75 -13.77 -9.44
C GLY A 104 -4.22 -12.67 -10.37
N PHE A 105 -3.37 -11.78 -9.86
CA PHE A 105 -2.74 -10.74 -10.67
C PHE A 105 -1.67 -11.30 -11.61
N LYS A 106 -1.68 -10.82 -12.85
CA LYS A 106 -0.69 -11.18 -13.88
C LYS A 106 -0.37 -9.92 -14.68
N ALA A 107 0.93 -9.63 -14.86
CA ALA A 107 1.39 -8.47 -15.65
C ALA A 107 0.73 -8.40 -17.03
N THR A 108 0.57 -9.56 -17.69
CA THR A 108 -0.03 -9.69 -19.02
C THR A 108 -1.50 -9.26 -19.09
N ALA A 109 -2.19 -9.18 -17.94
CA ALA A 109 -3.57 -8.69 -17.89
C ALA A 109 -3.66 -7.15 -17.96
N ILE A 110 -2.55 -6.43 -17.74
CA ILE A 110 -2.52 -4.98 -17.64
C ILE A 110 -2.28 -4.36 -19.02
N THR A 111 -3.31 -4.35 -19.85
CA THR A 111 -3.29 -3.68 -21.16
C THR A 111 -3.72 -2.22 -21.05
N GLN A 112 -3.51 -1.42 -22.09
CA GLN A 112 -3.95 -0.03 -22.11
C GLN A 112 -5.49 0.05 -21.92
N ASN A 113 -5.95 0.94 -21.04
CA ASN A 113 -7.36 1.11 -20.66
C ASN A 113 -7.99 -0.09 -19.91
N PHE A 114 -7.14 -0.92 -19.28
CA PHE A 114 -7.58 -1.99 -18.40
C PHE A 114 -8.11 -1.44 -17.08
N SER A 115 -9.20 -2.02 -16.56
CA SER A 115 -9.68 -1.78 -15.19
C SER A 115 -10.19 -3.09 -14.61
N LYS A 116 -9.68 -3.49 -13.45
CA LYS A 116 -10.11 -4.70 -12.75
C LYS A 116 -9.91 -4.58 -11.25
N THR A 117 -10.83 -5.16 -10.50
CA THR A 117 -10.67 -5.34 -9.05
C THR A 117 -10.00 -6.67 -8.75
N TYR A 118 -8.96 -6.61 -7.93
CA TYR A 118 -8.26 -7.75 -7.36
C TYR A 118 -8.47 -7.77 -5.84
N ILE A 119 -8.26 -8.92 -5.22
CA ILE A 119 -8.20 -9.01 -3.76
C ILE A 119 -6.74 -8.91 -3.34
N LEU A 120 -6.43 -8.00 -2.43
CA LEU A 120 -5.15 -7.92 -1.76
C LEU A 120 -5.21 -8.76 -0.49
N ASP A 121 -4.51 -9.88 -0.50
CA ASP A 121 -4.28 -10.70 0.70
C ASP A 121 -2.94 -10.31 1.31
N GLY A 122 -2.95 -9.92 2.59
CA GLY A 122 -1.76 -9.38 3.22
C GLY A 122 -1.94 -9.02 4.68
N THR A 123 -1.19 -8.01 5.10
CA THR A 123 -1.18 -7.50 6.48
C THR A 123 -1.26 -5.99 6.51
N LEU A 124 -1.96 -5.45 7.50
CA LEU A 124 -1.92 -4.06 7.91
C LEU A 124 -1.28 -3.99 9.30
N LYS A 125 -0.15 -3.27 9.40
CA LYS A 125 0.45 -2.88 10.68
C LYS A 125 0.04 -1.45 11.01
N LEU A 126 -0.62 -1.27 12.14
CA LEU A 126 -1.08 0.02 12.66
C LEU A 126 -1.01 -0.03 14.19
N HIS A 127 -0.54 1.04 14.83
CA HIS A 127 -0.46 1.15 16.29
C HIS A 127 0.27 -0.06 16.94
N GLY A 128 1.41 -0.44 16.38
CA GLY A 128 2.22 -1.58 16.83
C GLY A 128 1.66 -2.96 16.46
N VAL A 129 0.35 -3.10 16.27
CA VAL A 129 -0.35 -4.36 16.00
C VAL A 129 -0.37 -4.67 14.50
N THR A 130 -0.23 -5.95 14.14
CA THR A 130 -0.32 -6.43 12.77
C THR A 130 -1.54 -7.33 12.61
N GLN A 131 -2.43 -6.96 11.70
CA GLN A 131 -3.62 -7.75 11.37
C GLN A 131 -3.54 -8.31 9.95
N ILE A 132 -4.07 -9.51 9.76
CA ILE A 132 -4.27 -10.09 8.43
C ILE A 132 -5.46 -9.38 7.78
N ILE A 133 -5.30 -8.98 6.53
CA ILE A 133 -6.34 -8.29 5.76
C ILE A 133 -6.56 -8.97 4.41
N SER A 134 -7.80 -8.91 3.93
CA SER A 134 -8.19 -9.28 2.58
C SER A 134 -9.11 -8.18 2.05
N ILE A 135 -8.57 -7.29 1.21
CA ILE A 135 -9.27 -6.05 0.80
C ILE A 135 -9.36 -5.91 -0.73
N PRO A 136 -10.46 -5.34 -1.27
CA PRO A 136 -10.58 -5.11 -2.70
C PRO A 136 -9.69 -3.95 -3.14
N VAL A 137 -8.93 -4.15 -4.22
CA VAL A 137 -8.07 -3.16 -4.85
C VAL A 137 -8.43 -3.06 -6.33
N ASN A 138 -8.94 -1.91 -6.74
CA ASN A 138 -9.11 -1.60 -8.15
C ASN A 138 -7.76 -1.18 -8.74
N VAL A 139 -7.40 -1.81 -9.85
CA VAL A 139 -6.20 -1.50 -10.63
C VAL A 139 -6.64 -1.09 -12.02
N ASN A 140 -6.29 0.13 -12.42
CA ASN A 140 -6.59 0.69 -13.72
C ASN A 140 -5.31 1.15 -14.42
N ARG A 141 -5.11 0.72 -15.67
CA ARG A 141 -3.97 1.11 -16.52
C ARG A 141 -4.38 2.23 -17.46
N THR A 142 -3.85 3.41 -17.23
CA THR A 142 -4.15 4.60 -18.05
C THR A 142 -2.85 5.11 -18.69
N GLY A 143 -2.65 4.81 -19.97
CA GLY A 143 -1.43 5.16 -20.68
C GLY A 143 -0.17 4.58 -20.01
N LYS A 144 0.67 5.46 -19.44
CA LYS A 144 1.94 5.08 -18.81
C LYS A 144 1.86 4.88 -17.30
N SER A 145 0.78 5.27 -16.63
CA SER A 145 0.61 5.12 -15.19
C SER A 145 -0.31 3.94 -14.84
N ILE A 146 -0.36 3.60 -13.55
CA ILE A 146 -1.33 2.66 -12.97
C ILE A 146 -2.06 3.42 -11.87
N ILE A 147 -3.37 3.54 -11.98
CA ILE A 147 -4.24 4.06 -10.94
C ILE A 147 -4.65 2.91 -10.03
N ILE A 148 -4.47 3.09 -8.73
CA ILE A 148 -4.89 2.16 -7.68
C ILE A 148 -5.90 2.86 -6.79
N SER A 149 -7.01 2.18 -6.51
CA SER A 149 -7.95 2.59 -5.47
C SER A 149 -8.44 1.42 -4.63
N SER A 150 -8.79 1.68 -3.38
CA SER A 150 -9.29 0.67 -2.46
C SER A 150 -10.15 1.32 -1.40
N ASN A 151 -11.25 0.66 -1.04
CA ASN A 151 -12.13 1.04 0.05
C ASN A 151 -12.31 -0.16 0.96
N PHE A 152 -12.03 0.00 2.25
CA PHE A 152 -12.14 -1.07 3.23
C PHE A 152 -12.40 -0.51 4.62
N ILE A 153 -12.84 -1.39 5.52
CA ILE A 153 -13.17 -1.04 6.91
C ILE A 153 -12.09 -1.60 7.82
N ILE A 154 -11.74 -0.83 8.85
CA ILE A 154 -10.96 -1.30 9.99
C ILE A 154 -11.71 -1.02 11.29
N ARG A 155 -11.41 -1.75 12.35
CA ARG A 155 -11.90 -1.45 13.71
C ARG A 155 -10.72 -1.03 14.58
N PRO A 156 -10.76 0.13 15.25
CA PRO A 156 -9.66 0.59 16.10
C PRO A 156 -9.25 -0.45 17.16
N GLN A 157 -10.21 -1.19 17.71
CA GLN A 157 -9.97 -2.20 18.74
C GLN A 157 -9.09 -3.36 18.25
N ASP A 158 -9.14 -3.70 16.95
CA ASP A 158 -8.27 -4.73 16.35
C ASP A 158 -6.79 -4.32 16.37
N TYR A 159 -6.49 -3.04 16.61
CA TYR A 159 -5.14 -2.48 16.68
C TYR A 159 -4.78 -1.94 18.07
N ASN A 160 -5.48 -2.39 19.12
CA ASN A 160 -5.30 -1.92 20.50
C ASN A 160 -5.47 -0.38 20.66
N ILE A 161 -6.25 0.26 19.78
CA ILE A 161 -6.58 1.67 19.91
C ILE A 161 -7.81 1.77 20.81
N VAL A 162 -7.64 2.37 21.99
CA VAL A 162 -8.69 2.47 23.00
C VAL A 162 -9.51 3.74 22.77
N ILE A 163 -10.82 3.59 22.58
CA ILE A 163 -11.75 4.71 22.51
C ILE A 163 -12.39 4.94 23.90
N PRO A 164 -12.17 6.08 24.57
CA PRO A 164 -12.77 6.36 25.86
C PRO A 164 -14.30 6.39 25.81
N LYS A 165 -14.95 5.81 26.82
CA LYS A 165 -16.43 5.73 26.91
C LYS A 165 -17.15 7.08 26.82
N ILE A 166 -16.50 8.17 27.25
CA ILE A 166 -17.12 9.50 27.23
C ILE A 166 -17.31 10.07 25.81
N VAL A 167 -16.57 9.55 24.83
CA VAL A 167 -16.65 9.96 23.42
C VAL A 167 -17.08 8.84 22.48
N SER A 168 -17.36 7.63 22.99
CA SER A 168 -17.67 6.45 22.16
C SER A 168 -18.91 6.65 21.30
N ASP A 169 -19.92 7.39 21.78
CA ASP A 169 -21.14 7.64 21.01
C ASP A 169 -20.89 8.50 19.75
N LYS A 170 -19.73 9.18 19.69
CA LYS A 170 -19.34 10.06 18.58
C LYS A 170 -18.41 9.37 17.57
N ILE A 171 -17.72 8.31 17.99
CA ILE A 171 -16.70 7.61 17.20
C ILE A 171 -17.26 6.25 16.79
N ALA A 172 -17.34 6.02 15.48
CA ALA A 172 -17.78 4.75 14.93
C ALA A 172 -16.79 3.64 15.28
N ASP A 173 -17.31 2.47 15.67
CA ASP A 173 -16.52 1.25 15.86
C ASP A 173 -15.86 0.78 14.56
N GLU A 174 -16.47 1.11 13.42
CA GLU A 174 -15.97 0.83 12.09
C GLU A 174 -15.50 2.12 11.41
N VAL A 175 -14.23 2.13 11.00
CA VAL A 175 -13.60 3.25 10.30
C VAL A 175 -13.48 2.90 8.83
N LEU A 176 -14.15 3.68 7.99
CA LEU A 176 -14.03 3.56 6.53
C LEU A 176 -12.73 4.19 6.08
N VAL A 177 -11.90 3.43 5.37
CA VAL A 177 -10.64 3.88 4.77
C VAL A 177 -10.77 3.88 3.25
N ASN A 178 -10.36 4.96 2.61
CA ASN A 178 -10.34 5.15 1.17
C ASN A 178 -8.91 5.46 0.74
N VAL A 179 -8.41 4.75 -0.27
CA VAL A 179 -7.07 4.90 -0.83
C VAL A 179 -7.20 5.22 -2.30
N ASN A 180 -6.46 6.23 -2.78
CA ASN A 180 -6.37 6.58 -4.20
C ASN A 180 -4.94 7.01 -4.54
N ALA A 181 -4.39 6.46 -5.62
CA ALA A 181 -3.04 6.78 -6.06
C ALA A 181 -2.85 6.57 -7.54
N GLU A 182 -2.01 7.41 -8.14
CA GLU A 182 -1.47 7.20 -9.49
C GLU A 182 0.01 6.86 -9.35
N LEU A 183 0.40 5.69 -9.88
CA LEU A 183 1.73 5.13 -9.79
C LEU A 183 2.41 5.22 -11.16
N PHE A 184 3.69 5.56 -11.15
CA PHE A 184 4.53 5.67 -12.34
C PHE A 184 5.65 4.64 -12.29
N LYS A 185 6.11 4.19 -13.46
CA LYS A 185 7.24 3.25 -13.54
C LYS A 185 8.46 3.91 -12.89
N ASP A 186 9.11 3.18 -11.98
CA ASP A 186 10.36 3.62 -11.38
C ASP A 186 11.45 3.67 -12.46
N TYR A 187 12.24 4.75 -12.48
CA TYR A 187 13.28 4.98 -13.50
C TYR A 187 14.60 4.31 -13.11
#